data_AF-A0A1X6WYZ4-F1
#
_entry.id   AF-A0A1X6WYZ4-F1
#
_cell.length_a   1.000
_cell.length_b   1.000
_cell.length_c   1.000
_cell.angle_alpha   90.00
_cell.angle_beta   90.00
_cell.angle_gamma   90.00
#
_symmetry.space_group_name_H-M   'P 1'
#
loop_
_entity.id
_entity.type
_entity.pdbx_description
1 polymer ?
#
loop_
_entity_poly.entity_id
_entity_poly.type
_entity_poly.pdbx_seq_one_letter_code
_entity_poly.pdbx_strand_id
1 'polypeptide(L)' 'MSSPALDRHRRFNGRLEHLRGSALGFRNLTHYIARSLLEAGGFRPHLHP' A
#
# COMPACT_ATOMS: atom_id res chain seq x y z
N MET A 1 8.10 -2.04 -33.69
CA MET A 1 7.17 -1.13 -32.99
C MET A 1 6.71 -1.85 -31.72
N SER A 2 7.03 -1.33 -30.54
CA SER A 2 6.71 -1.99 -29.27
C SER A 2 5.22 -1.86 -28.95
N SER A 3 4.55 -2.97 -28.67
CA SER A 3 3.10 -3.02 -28.43
C SER A 3 2.69 -2.16 -27.21
N PRO A 4 1.72 -1.23 -27.34
CA PRO A 4 1.28 -0.35 -26.25
C PRO A 4 0.78 -1.09 -24.99
N ALA A 5 0.30 -2.32 -25.15
CA ALA A 5 -0.11 -3.17 -24.03
C ALA A 5 1.08 -3.55 -23.13
N LEU A 6 2.26 -3.82 -23.71
CA LEU A 6 3.45 -4.22 -22.97
C LEU A 6 4.06 -3.04 -22.18
N ASP A 7 3.93 -1.81 -22.68
CA ASP A 7 4.33 -0.59 -21.94
C ASP A 7 3.48 -0.39 -20.68
N ARG A 8 2.16 -0.61 -20.77
CA ARG A 8 1.26 -0.54 -19.61
C ARG A 8 1.58 -1.61 -18.58
N HIS A 9 1.82 -2.85 -19.01
CA HIS A 9 2.21 -3.94 -18.13
C HIS A 9 3.56 -3.69 -17.44
N ARG A 10 4.56 -3.16 -18.15
CA ARG A 10 5.86 -2.82 -17.58
C ARG A 10 5.77 -1.70 -16.55
N ARG A 11 4.94 -0.67 -16.79
CA ARG A 11 4.67 0.42 -15.82
C ARG A 11 3.96 -0.09 -14.57
N PHE A 12 3.03 -1.02 -14.72
CA PHE A 12 2.34 -1.65 -13.58
C PHE A 12 3.30 -2.53 -12.77
N ASN A 13 4.11 -3.34 -13.44
CA ASN A 13 5.08 -4.21 -12.79
C ASN A 13 6.14 -3.41 -12.03
N GLY A 14 6.66 -2.32 -12.59
CA GLY A 14 7.63 -1.45 -11.90
C GLY A 14 7.07 -0.84 -10.60
N ARG A 15 5.78 -0.50 -10.55
CA ARG A 15 5.12 -0.02 -9.33
C ARG A 15 4.94 -1.15 -8.31
N LEU A 16 4.58 -2.34 -8.78
CA LEU A 16 4.47 -3.54 -7.94
C LEU A 16 5.82 -3.94 -7.33
N GLU A 17 6.89 -3.90 -8.11
CA GLU A 17 8.25 -4.20 -7.64
C GLU A 17 8.75 -3.15 -6.65
N HIS A 18 8.39 -1.87 -6.84
CA HIS A 18 8.66 -0.81 -5.84
C HIS A 18 7.91 -1.05 -4.53
N LEU A 19 6.61 -1.37 -4.61
CA LEU A 19 5.82 -1.74 -3.44
C LEU A 19 6.37 -2.99 -2.75
N ARG A 20 6.86 -3.97 -3.52
CA ARG A 20 7.53 -5.19 -3.01
C ARG A 20 8.85 -4.85 -2.30
N GLY A 21 9.60 -3.86 -2.78
CA GLY A 21 10.79 -3.33 -2.11
C GLY A 21 10.46 -2.63 -0.79
N SER A 22 9.39 -1.85 -0.72
CA SER A 22 8.88 -1.25 0.53
C SER A 22 8.35 -2.30 1.51
N ALA A 23 7.87 -3.41 0.96
CA ALA A 23 7.31 -4.56 1.64
C ALA A 23 8.36 -5.51 2.23
N LEU A 24 9.57 -5.62 1.68
CA LEU A 24 10.62 -6.49 2.26
C LEU A 24 10.96 -6.16 3.73
N GLY A 25 10.58 -4.97 4.23
CA GLY A 25 10.60 -4.59 5.64
C GLY A 25 9.27 -4.77 6.41
N PHE A 26 8.41 -5.73 6.04
CA PHE A 26 7.05 -5.98 6.56
C PHE A 26 6.88 -6.22 8.09
N ARG A 27 7.87 -5.87 8.92
CA ARG A 27 7.61 -5.41 10.30
C ARG A 27 6.90 -4.05 10.35
N ASN A 28 6.60 -3.46 9.20
CA ASN A 28 5.93 -2.18 9.05
C ASN A 28 4.50 -2.28 8.49
N LEU A 29 3.99 -3.44 8.02
CA LEU A 29 2.60 -3.50 7.53
C LEU A 29 1.60 -3.29 8.68
N THR A 30 1.80 -3.97 9.80
CA THR A 30 1.01 -3.75 11.03
C THR A 30 1.13 -2.31 11.53
N HIS A 31 2.33 -1.73 11.45
CA HIS A 31 2.58 -0.34 11.86
C HIS A 31 1.93 0.67 10.90
N TYR A 32 1.98 0.41 9.61
CA TYR A 32 1.35 1.20 8.55
C TYR A 32 -0.17 1.13 8.66
N ILE A 33 -0.75 -0.05 8.91
CA ILE A 33 -2.19 -0.21 9.15
C ILE A 33 -2.60 0.53 10.42
N ALA A 34 -1.89 0.33 11.54
CA ALA A 34 -2.18 1.02 12.80
C ALA A 34 -2.11 2.55 12.66
N ARG A 35 -1.07 3.07 11.99
CA ARG A 35 -0.91 4.50 11.75
C ARG A 35 -1.95 5.04 10.78
N SER A 36 -2.19 4.34 9.66
CA SER A 36 -3.22 4.77 8.70
C SER A 36 -4.61 4.79 9.32
N LEU A 37 -4.93 3.83 10.19
CA LEU A 37 -6.19 3.81 10.95
C LEU A 37 -6.24 4.91 12.01
N LEU A 38 -5.13 5.22 12.69
CA LEU A 38 -5.06 6.31 13.67
C LEU A 38 -5.22 7.68 12.99
N GLU A 39 -4.45 7.95 11.93
CA GLU A 39 -4.46 9.20 11.17
C GLU A 39 -5.81 9.42 10.46
N ALA A 40 -6.47 8.36 9.99
CA ALA A 40 -7.81 8.45 9.39
C ALA A 40 -8.95 8.51 10.44
N GLY A 41 -8.64 8.52 11.75
CA GLY A 41 -9.65 8.50 12.81
C GLY A 41 -10.46 7.20 12.88
N GLY A 42 -9.98 6.11 12.30
CA GLY A 42 -10.60 4.78 12.34
C GLY A 42 -10.58 4.12 13.73
N PHE A 43 -9.82 4.68 14.68
CA PHE A 43 -9.82 4.32 16.10
C PHE A 43 -10.76 5.19 16.92
N ARG A 44 -12.01 5.39 16.48
CA ARG A 44 -13.04 5.92 17.37
C ARG A 44 -13.58 4.74 18.19
N PRO A 45 -13.21 4.57 19.48
CA PRO A 45 -13.96 3.67 20.33
C PRO A 45 -15.41 4.17 20.30
N HIS A 46 -16.32 3.32 19.87
CA HIS A 46 -17.76 3.59 19.97
C HIS A 46 -18.12 3.55 21.45
N LEU A 47 -17.78 4.63 22.17
CA LEU A 47 -18.30 4.91 23.49
C LEU A 47 -19.76 5.30 23.26
N HIS A 48 -20.63 4.30 23.34
CA HIS A 48 -22.07 4.49 23.41
C HIS A 48 -22.43 5.00 24.82
N PRO A 49 -23.38 5.94 24.94
CA PRO A 49 -23.95 6.31 26.25
C PRO A 49 -24.69 5.14 26.91
#